data_AF-A0A813W960-F1
#
_entry.id   AF-A0A813W960-F1
#
_cell.length_a   1.000
_cell.length_b   1.000
_cell.length_c   1.000
_cell.angle_alpha   90.00
_cell.angle_beta   90.00
_cell.angle_gamma   90.00
#
_symmetry.space_group_name_H-M   'P 1'
#
loop_
_entity.id
_entity.type
_entity.pdbx_description
1 polymer ?
#
loop_
_entity_poly.entity_id
_entity_poly.type
_entity_poly.pdbx_seq_one_letter_code
_entity_poly.pdbx_strand_id
1 'polypeptide(L)'
;MEKFSDYFVDTHFEGSYPIEIWNHFDADGPRTNNNLESYNKKLKAFVGVAHPNLFKSIDVFQKQETAAFVKYQHAIKGKPAPPRK
;
A
#
# COMPACT_ATOMS: atom_id res chain seq x y z
N MET A 1 8.65 14.88 -28.45
CA MET A 1 7.77 13.70 -28.37
C MET A 1 8.41 12.83 -27.31
N GLU A 2 8.03 13.06 -26.06
CA GLU A 2 7.00 12.34 -25.31
C GLU A 2 7.52 10.97 -24.83
N LYS A 3 8.39 10.97 -23.80
CA LYS A 3 8.85 9.74 -23.11
C LYS A 3 7.70 8.75 -22.81
N PHE A 4 6.52 9.29 -22.54
CA PHE A 4 5.30 8.50 -22.34
C PHE A 4 4.84 7.80 -23.62
N SER A 5 4.86 8.48 -24.76
CA SER A 5 4.53 7.88 -26.07
C SER A 5 5.53 6.79 -26.45
N ASP A 6 6.84 7.02 -26.25
CA ASP A 6 7.87 6.01 -26.51
C ASP A 6 7.67 4.79 -25.59
N TYR A 7 7.46 5.01 -24.29
CA TYR A 7 7.12 3.96 -23.33
C TYR A 7 5.87 3.18 -23.74
N PHE A 8 4.82 3.89 -24.14
CA PHE A 8 3.55 3.29 -24.53
C PHE A 8 3.71 2.42 -25.77
N VAL A 9 4.43 2.89 -26.79
CA VAL A 9 4.69 2.10 -28.00
C VAL A 9 5.49 0.85 -27.66
N ASP A 10 6.61 1.00 -26.95
CA ASP A 10 7.50 -0.13 -26.61
C ASP A 10 6.85 -1.19 -25.71
N THR A 11 5.91 -0.78 -24.85
CA THR A 11 5.29 -1.68 -23.86
C THR A 11 3.89 -2.16 -24.21
N HIS A 12 3.03 -1.30 -24.76
CA HIS A 12 1.62 -1.59 -25.03
C HIS A 12 1.34 -1.86 -26.51
N PHE A 13 2.12 -1.31 -27.44
CA PHE A 13 1.91 -1.51 -28.87
C PHE A 13 2.79 -2.63 -29.45
N GLU A 14 4.07 -2.65 -29.11
CA GLU A 14 5.06 -3.60 -29.63
C GLU A 14 5.48 -4.67 -28.60
N GLY A 15 5.19 -4.45 -27.31
CA GLY A 15 5.61 -5.30 -26.21
C GLY A 15 4.79 -6.59 -26.05
N SER A 16 5.48 -7.73 -25.88
CA SER A 16 4.91 -9.05 -25.56
C SER A 16 4.90 -9.31 -24.05
N TYR A 17 4.43 -8.35 -23.26
CA TYR A 17 4.51 -8.42 -21.80
C TYR A 17 3.15 -8.70 -21.16
N PRO A 18 3.05 -9.66 -20.23
CA PRO A 18 1.79 -10.00 -19.59
C PRO A 18 1.31 -8.85 -18.66
N ILE A 19 -0.01 -8.66 -18.57
CA ILE A 19 -0.66 -7.53 -17.87
C ILE A 19 -0.19 -7.39 -16.41
N GLU A 20 0.23 -8.47 -15.73
CA GLU A 20 0.68 -8.39 -14.34
C GLU A 20 1.96 -7.57 -14.15
N ILE A 21 2.71 -7.28 -15.23
CA ILE A 21 3.92 -6.47 -15.16
C ILE A 21 3.67 -4.99 -15.52
N TRP A 22 2.42 -4.59 -15.78
CA TRP A 22 2.04 -3.26 -16.21
C TRP A 22 1.75 -2.35 -15.02
N ASN A 23 2.82 -1.72 -14.53
CA ASN A 23 2.72 -0.45 -13.81
C ASN A 23 4.11 0.19 -13.77
N HIS A 24 4.53 0.85 -14.84
CA HIS A 24 5.81 1.56 -14.81
C HIS A 24 6.01 2.60 -15.91
N PHE A 25 5.24 3.70 -15.90
CA PHE A 25 5.77 4.94 -16.46
C PHE A 25 6.12 5.88 -15.30
N ASP A 26 7.42 6.11 -15.09
CA ASP A 26 7.92 7.09 -14.12
C ASP A 26 7.38 6.90 -12.68
N ALA A 27 7.23 5.64 -12.26
CA ALA A 27 6.67 5.32 -10.94
C ALA A 27 7.78 5.32 -9.87
N ASP A 28 7.74 6.29 -8.97
CA ASP A 28 8.57 6.27 -7.75
C ASP A 28 7.92 5.38 -6.69
N GLY A 29 8.15 4.07 -6.80
CA GLY A 29 7.57 3.08 -5.90
C GLY A 29 7.66 1.63 -6.37
N PRO A 30 7.08 0.68 -5.62
CA PRO A 30 7.04 -0.72 -6.00
C PRO A 30 6.26 -0.92 -7.31
N ARG A 31 6.79 -1.78 -8.20
CA ARG A 31 6.17 -2.12 -9.50
C ARG A 31 4.74 -2.69 -9.38
N THR A 32 4.39 -3.26 -8.24
CA THR A 32 3.07 -3.87 -7.99
C THR A 32 2.35 -3.17 -6.85
N ASN A 33 1.02 -3.22 -6.87
CA ASN A 33 0.15 -2.74 -5.80
C ASN A 33 0.10 -3.71 -4.58
N ASN A 34 0.94 -4.75 -4.54
CA ASN A 34 0.93 -5.80 -3.50
C ASN A 34 0.94 -5.24 -2.07
N ASN A 35 1.66 -4.13 -1.86
CA ASN A 35 1.71 -3.47 -0.56
C ASN A 35 0.35 -2.87 -0.15
N LEU A 36 -0.36 -2.26 -1.10
CA LEU A 36 -1.71 -1.73 -0.90
C LEU A 36 -2.71 -2.85 -0.69
N GLU A 37 -2.64 -3.93 -1.47
CA GLU A 37 -3.50 -5.10 -1.30
C GLU A 37 -3.30 -5.77 0.07
N SER A 38 -2.03 -5.94 0.48
CA SER A 38 -1.67 -6.47 1.80
C SER A 38 -2.21 -5.58 2.93
N TYR A 39 -2.11 -4.26 2.79
CA TYR A 39 -2.69 -3.31 3.74
C TYR A 39 -4.21 -3.43 3.80
N ASN A 40 -4.89 -3.41 2.65
CA ASN A 40 -6.36 -3.52 2.58
C ASN A 40 -6.86 -4.84 3.17
N LYS A 41 -6.17 -5.96 2.91
CA LYS A 41 -6.48 -7.26 3.51
C LYS A 41 -6.38 -7.22 5.04
N LYS A 42 -5.31 -6.61 5.57
CA LYS A 42 -5.13 -6.44 7.02
C LYS A 42 -6.18 -5.51 7.63
N LEU A 43 -6.48 -4.39 6.96
CA LEU A 43 -7.52 -3.45 7.38
C LEU A 43 -8.89 -4.14 7.44
N LYS A 44 -9.26 -4.91 6.41
CA LYS A 44 -10.52 -5.67 6.39
C LYS A 44 -10.59 -6.68 7.55
N ALA A 45 -9.51 -7.43 7.80
CA ALA A 45 -9.43 -8.36 8.93
C ALA A 45 -9.53 -7.63 10.28
N PHE A 46 -8.93 -6.45 10.39
CA PHE A 46 -8.92 -5.64 11.61
C PHE A 46 -10.27 -4.98 11.91
N VAL A 47 -10.98 -4.51 10.87
CA VAL A 47 -12.35 -3.98 10.98
C VAL A 47 -13.30 -5.08 11.46
N GLY A 48 -13.15 -6.29 10.94
CA GLY A 48 -13.85 -7.50 11.41
C GLY A 48 -15.35 -7.55 11.10
N VAL A 49 -15.88 -6.57 10.36
CA VAL A 49 -17.29 -6.46 9.96
C VAL A 49 -17.40 -5.99 8.51
N ALA A 50 -18.44 -6.43 7.80
CA ALA A 50 -18.67 -6.02 6.40
C ALA A 50 -19.07 -4.55 6.26
N HIS A 51 -19.88 -4.04 7.20
CA HIS A 51 -20.41 -2.68 7.18
C HIS A 51 -20.22 -2.04 8.56
N PRO A 52 -19.05 -1.43 8.85
CA PRO A 52 -18.83 -0.73 10.11
C PRO A 52 -19.69 0.53 10.18
N ASN A 53 -20.30 0.78 11.33
CA ASN A 53 -20.89 2.08 11.62
C ASN A 53 -19.80 3.13 11.89
N LEU A 54 -20.19 4.41 11.97
CA LEU A 54 -19.26 5.51 12.18
C LEU A 54 -18.34 5.31 13.40
N PHE A 55 -18.90 4.87 14.53
CA PHE A 55 -18.13 4.67 15.77
C PHE A 55 -17.10 3.54 15.63
N LYS A 56 -17.47 2.44 14.96
CA LYS A 56 -16.55 1.33 14.70
C LYS A 56 -15.42 1.75 13.77
N SER A 57 -15.72 2.56 12.75
CA SER A 57 -14.70 3.13 11.86
C SER A 57 -13.73 4.04 12.62
N ILE A 58 -14.23 4.91 13.50
CA ILE A 58 -13.38 5.79 14.34
C ILE A 58 -12.46 4.95 15.24
N ASP A 59 -13.00 3.96 15.95
CA ASP A 59 -12.23 3.06 16.82
C ASP A 59 -11.12 2.34 16.04
N VAL A 60 -11.42 1.87 14.82
CA VAL A 60 -10.44 1.23 13.94
C VAL A 60 -9.29 2.17 13.61
N PHE A 61 -9.60 3.40 13.17
CA PHE A 61 -8.57 4.36 12.77
C PHE A 61 -7.72 4.83 13.94
N GLN A 62 -8.31 5.08 15.12
CA GLN A 62 -7.56 5.44 16.33
C GLN A 62 -6.57 4.35 16.74
N LYS A 63 -6.97 3.07 16.64
CA LYS A 63 -6.06 1.94 16.93
C LYS A 63 -4.94 1.83 15.89
N GLN A 64 -5.24 2.05 14.61
CA GLN A 64 -4.21 2.07 13.56
C GLN A 64 -3.20 3.19 13.78
N GLU A 65 -3.68 4.40 14.07
CA GLU A 65 -2.86 5.56 14.38
C GLU A 65 -1.93 5.27 15.56
N THR A 66 -2.48 4.76 16.66
CA THR A 66 -1.70 4.41 17.85
C THR A 66 -0.59 3.41 17.51
N ALA A 67 -0.90 2.35 16.75
CA ALA A 67 0.08 1.35 16.35
C ALA A 67 1.16 1.92 15.41
N ALA A 68 0.80 2.83 14.51
CA ALA A 68 1.73 3.53 13.62
C ALA A 68 2.63 4.48 14.42
N PHE A 69 2.06 5.24 15.34
CA PHE A 69 2.78 6.19 16.18
C PHE A 69 3.82 5.50 17.06
N VAL A 70 3.49 4.35 17.67
CA VAL A 70 4.45 3.58 18.47
C VAL A 70 5.64 3.13 17.62
N LYS A 71 5.40 2.63 16.40
CA LYS A 71 6.48 2.24 15.47
C LYS A 71 7.35 3.43 15.07
N TYR A 72 6.73 4.57 14.77
CA TYR A 72 7.42 5.81 14.44
C TYR A 72 8.32 6.28 15.59
N GLN A 73 7.80 6.27 16.82
CA GLN A 73 8.58 6.61 18.02
C GLN A 73 9.76 5.66 18.25
N HIS A 74 9.59 4.36 17.99
CA HIS A 74 10.69 3.40 18.05
C HIS A 74 11.76 3.70 17.00
N ALA A 75 11.35 4.00 15.76
CA ALA A 75 12.25 4.34 14.67
C ALA A 75 13.09 5.59 14.99
N ILE A 76 12.47 6.66 15.48
CA ILE A 76 13.19 7.89 15.89
C ILE A 76 14.20 7.59 17.01
N LYS A 77 13.83 6.72 17.95
CA LYS A 77 14.68 6.37 19.11
C LYS A 77 15.73 5.29 18.80
N GLY A 78 15.83 4.83 17.54
CA GLY A 78 16.72 3.74 17.15
C GLY A 78 16.43 2.40 17.85
N LYS A 79 15.22 2.23 18.39
CA LYS A 79 14.81 1.01 19.10
C LYS A 79 14.30 -0.02 18.08
N PRO A 80 14.47 -1.33 18.35
CA PRO A 80 13.88 -2.36 17.50
C PRO A 80 12.35 -2.20 17.45
N ALA A 81 11.74 -2.64 16.35
CA ALA A 81 10.29 -2.54 16.18
C ALA A 81 9.56 -3.20 17.36
N PRO A 82 8.42 -2.63 17.81
CA PRO A 82 7.66 -3.19 18.91
C PRO A 82 7.20 -4.62 18.56
N PRO A 83 7.18 -5.55 19.53
CA PRO A 83 6.76 -6.93 19.30
C PRO A 83 5.32 -6.95 18.79
N ARG A 84 5.04 -7.85 17.82
CA ARG A 84 3.66 -8.09 17.37
C ARG A 84 2.91 -8.79 18.51
N LYS A 85 1.82 -8.18 18.98
CA LYS A 85 0.83 -8.85 19.81
C LYS A 85 -0.03 -9.78 18.97
#